data_AF-A0A7K8ABF3-F1
#
_entry.id   AF-A0A7K8ABF3-F1
#
_cell.length_a   1.000
_cell.length_b   1.000
_cell.length_c   1.000
_cell.angle_alpha   90.00
_cell.angle_beta   90.00
_cell.angle_gamma   90.00
#
_symmetry.space_group_name_H-M   'P 1'
#
loop_
_entity.id
_entity.type
_entity.pdbx_description
1 polymer ?
#
loop_
_entity_poly.entity_id
_entity_poly.type
_entity_poly.pdbx_seq_one_letter_code
_entity_poly.pdbx_strand_id
1 'polypeptide(L)'
;LADEVLWGHRFTPLLSLEEGFYEVDYGGFHHTVPVPTPACSARQLAAAAARRDAHLYWSIPSRLDEAAAAAGGDGDPEMSPRESNGTLAS
;
A
#
# COMPACT_ATOMS: atom_id res chain seq x y z
N LEU A 1 -6.36 22.95 -18.04
CA LEU A 1 -4.98 23.35 -17.67
C LEU A 1 -4.50 22.52 -16.49
N ALA A 2 -3.19 22.43 -16.24
CA ALA A 2 -2.67 21.71 -15.05
C ALA A 2 -3.19 22.34 -13.74
N ASP A 3 -3.39 23.66 -13.75
CA ASP A 3 -3.85 24.44 -12.60
C ASP A 3 -5.33 24.23 -12.24
N GLU A 4 -6.10 23.54 -13.09
CA GLU A 4 -7.51 23.19 -12.80
C GLU A 4 -7.61 21.98 -11.85
N VAL A 5 -6.52 21.23 -11.66
CA VAL A 5 -6.49 20.04 -10.83
C VAL A 5 -5.90 20.37 -9.46
N LEU A 6 -6.77 20.50 -8.46
CA LEU A 6 -6.37 20.74 -7.08
C LEU A 6 -5.98 19.42 -6.38
N TRP A 7 -4.68 19.15 -6.26
CA TRP A 7 -4.20 17.98 -5.52
C TRP A 7 -4.50 18.11 -4.03
N GLY A 8 -5.02 17.04 -3.43
CA GLY A 8 -5.35 16.99 -2.02
C GLY A 8 -6.58 17.81 -1.63
N HIS A 9 -7.55 17.92 -2.52
CA HIS A 9 -8.86 18.50 -2.26
C HIS A 9 -9.97 17.44 -2.38
N ARG A 10 -11.04 17.60 -1.60
CA ARG A 10 -12.29 16.82 -1.72
C ARG A 10 -13.47 17.75 -1.97
N PHE A 11 -14.46 17.28 -2.72
CA PHE A 11 -15.73 17.98 -2.85
C PHE A 11 -16.49 17.99 -1.53
N THR A 12 -17.16 19.10 -1.26
CA THR A 12 -18.12 19.20 -0.15
C THR A 12 -19.29 18.25 -0.41
N PRO A 13 -19.82 17.52 0.60
CA PRO A 13 -21.02 16.71 0.43
C PRO A 13 -22.21 17.59 0.00
N LEU A 14 -22.94 17.16 -1.03
CA LEU A 14 -24.05 17.94 -1.60
C LEU A 14 -25.44 17.34 -1.32
N LEU A 15 -25.49 16.12 -0.80
CA LEU A 15 -26.72 15.36 -0.58
C LEU A 15 -27.07 15.35 0.91
N SER A 16 -28.28 15.81 1.24
CA SER A 16 -28.91 15.62 2.56
C SER A 16 -30.17 14.76 2.41
N LEU A 17 -30.56 14.09 3.49
CA LEU A 17 -31.83 13.36 3.57
C LEU A 17 -32.77 14.16 4.47
N GLU A 18 -33.81 14.75 3.90
CA GLU A 18 -34.79 15.58 4.58
C GLU A 18 -36.20 15.07 4.30
N GLU A 19 -36.96 14.78 5.36
CA GLU A 19 -38.35 14.29 5.27
C GLU A 19 -38.56 13.06 4.35
N GLY A 20 -37.53 12.22 4.19
CA GLY A 20 -37.58 11.02 3.34
C GLY A 20 -37.21 11.26 1.88
N PHE A 21 -36.78 12.47 1.53
CA PHE A 21 -36.29 12.84 0.20
C PHE A 21 -34.82 13.24 0.24
N TYR A 22 -34.11 12.98 -0.85
CA TYR A 22 -32.75 13.49 -1.02
C TYR A 22 -32.80 14.89 -1.62
N GLU A 23 -32.22 15.86 -0.92
CA GLU A 23 -32.03 17.22 -1.43
C GLU A 23 -30.59 17.42 -1.90
N VAL A 24 -30.42 18.27 -2.92
CA VAL A 24 -29.12 18.56 -3.54
C VAL A 24 -28.81 20.05 -3.43
N ASP A 25 -27.72 20.41 -2.75
CA ASP A 25 -27.20 21.78 -2.74
C ASP A 25 -26.35 22.06 -3.99
N TYR A 26 -26.95 22.71 -4.99
CA TYR A 26 -26.24 23.13 -6.20
C TYR A 26 -25.34 24.36 -5.99
N GLY A 27 -25.58 25.17 -4.96
CA GLY A 27 -24.74 26.33 -4.64
C GLY A 27 -23.32 25.91 -4.25
N GLY A 28 -23.20 24.77 -3.57
CA GLY A 28 -21.93 24.17 -3.17
C GLY A 28 -21.26 23.28 -4.22
N PHE A 29 -21.82 23.11 -5.43
CA PHE A 29 -21.37 22.06 -6.36
C PHE A 29 -19.88 22.12 -6.72
N HIS A 30 -19.34 23.33 -6.88
CA HIS A 30 -17.93 23.53 -7.21
C HIS A 30 -17.02 23.68 -5.99
N HIS A 31 -17.58 23.61 -4.77
CA HIS A 31 -16.82 23.83 -3.55
C HIS A 31 -15.95 22.62 -3.23
N THR A 32 -14.68 22.90 -2.91
CA THR A 32 -13.74 21.89 -2.45
C THR A 32 -13.07 22.33 -1.16
N VAL A 33 -12.66 21.36 -0.36
CA VAL A 33 -11.93 21.56 0.89
C VAL A 33 -10.59 20.83 0.84
N PRO A 34 -9.49 21.43 1.33
CA PRO A 34 -8.19 20.77 1.39
C PRO A 34 -8.24 19.64 2.42
N VAL A 35 -7.55 18.54 2.12
CA VAL A 35 -7.42 17.38 3.01
C VAL A 35 -5.98 16.88 3.07
N PRO A 36 -5.55 16.31 4.20
CA PRO A 36 -4.22 15.73 4.32
C PRO A 36 -3.99 14.66 3.25
N THR A 37 -3.11 14.97 2.28
CA THR A 37 -2.84 14.12 1.13
C THR A 37 -1.33 14.04 0.91
N PRO A 38 -0.76 12.83 0.74
CA PRO A 38 0.66 12.70 0.44
C PRO A 38 1.06 13.47 -0.82
N ALA A 39 2.19 14.18 -0.78
CA ALA A 39 2.72 14.93 -1.93
C ALA A 39 3.49 14.07 -2.94
N CYS A 40 3.38 12.74 -2.84
CA CYS A 40 4.09 11.80 -3.68
C CYS A 40 3.22 11.30 -4.84
N SER A 41 3.87 10.79 -5.88
CA SER A 41 3.16 10.10 -6.96
C SER A 41 2.52 8.80 -6.47
N ALA A 42 1.46 8.34 -7.14
CA ALA A 42 0.84 7.04 -6.87
C ALA A 42 1.86 5.88 -6.91
N ARG A 43 2.86 5.95 -7.83
CA ARG A 43 3.95 4.96 -7.92
C ARG A 43 4.79 4.91 -6.64
N GLN A 44 5.17 6.07 -6.12
CA GLN A 44 5.96 6.13 -4.87
C GLN A 44 5.14 5.65 -3.67
N LEU A 45 3.85 6.02 -3.60
CA LEU A 45 2.95 5.56 -2.55
C LEU A 45 2.80 4.03 -2.57
N ALA A 46 2.59 3.44 -3.75
CA ALA A 46 2.50 1.99 -3.92
C ALA A 46 3.79 1.28 -3.54
N ALA A 47 4.96 1.80 -3.96
CA ALA A 47 6.25 1.25 -3.57
C ALA A 47 6.48 1.32 -2.05
N ALA A 48 6.07 2.41 -1.40
CA ALA A 48 6.16 2.55 0.06
C ALA A 48 5.24 1.55 0.78
N ALA A 49 4.02 1.35 0.29
CA ALA A 49 3.10 0.33 0.82
C ALA A 49 3.71 -1.08 0.69
N ALA A 50 4.18 -1.45 -0.50
CA ALA A 50 4.81 -2.75 -0.73
C ALA A 50 6.02 -3.01 0.18
N ARG A 51 6.85 -2.00 0.44
CA ARG A 51 7.98 -2.12 1.39
C ARG A 51 7.54 -2.38 2.83
N ARG A 52 6.42 -1.79 3.25
CA ARG A 52 5.84 -2.02 4.59
C ARG A 52 5.28 -3.43 4.70
N ASP A 53 4.58 -3.90 3.69
CA ASP A 53 3.98 -5.24 3.67
C ASP A 53 5.02 -6.35 3.57
N ALA A 54 6.09 -6.13 2.80
CA ALA A 54 7.18 -7.10 2.66
C ALA A 54 7.80 -7.46 4.01
N HIS A 55 8.02 -6.47 4.90
CA HIS A 55 8.61 -6.70 6.22
C HIS A 55 7.80 -7.70 7.08
N LEU A 56 6.50 -7.87 6.85
CA LEU A 56 5.69 -8.85 7.57
C LEU A 56 5.89 -10.28 7.04
N TYR A 57 6.27 -10.42 5.78
CA TYR A 57 6.43 -11.71 5.12
C TYR A 57 7.85 -12.28 5.24
N TRP A 58 8.89 -11.44 5.12
CA TRP A 58 10.28 -11.95 5.10
C TRP A 58 10.96 -12.02 6.48
N SER A 59 10.37 -11.43 7.52
CA SER A 59 11.03 -11.25 8.83
C SER A 59 10.54 -12.20 9.93
N ILE A 60 9.59 -13.10 9.65
CA ILE A 60 9.16 -14.11 10.61
C ILE A 60 9.83 -15.42 10.21
N PRO A 61 10.85 -15.89 10.96
CA PRO A 61 11.39 -17.24 10.76
C PRO A 61 10.24 -18.23 10.87
N SER A 62 10.09 -19.09 9.85
CA SER A 62 9.14 -20.18 9.94
C SER A 62 9.60 -21.14 11.03
N ARG A 63 8.70 -21.60 11.91
CA ARG A 63 9.01 -22.69 12.88
C ARG A 63 9.47 -23.99 12.22
N LEU A 64 9.31 -24.12 10.90
CA LEU A 64 9.87 -25.22 10.12
C LEU A 64 11.40 -25.12 10.00
N ASP A 65 11.98 -23.92 10.03
CA ASP A 65 13.44 -23.73 10.03
C ASP A 65 14.05 -24.10 11.39
N GLU A 66 13.32 -23.93 12.49
CA GLU A 66 13.78 -24.28 13.85
C GLU A 66 13.98 -25.80 14.03
N ALA A 67 13.15 -26.62 13.38
CA ALA A 67 13.23 -28.08 13.46
C ALA A 67 14.44 -28.67 12.72
N ALA A 68 14.96 -27.98 11.70
CA ALA A 68 16.14 -28.42 10.95
C ALA A 68 17.44 -28.15 11.72
N ALA A 69 17.53 -27.04 12.46
CA ALA A 69 18.72 -26.68 13.24
C ALA A 69 18.95 -27.58 14.47
N ALA A 70 17.90 -28.23 14.99
CA ALA A 70 18.00 -29.12 16.15
C ALA A 70 18.52 -30.54 15.81
N ALA A 71 18.69 -30.88 14.52
CA ALA A 71 18.98 -32.24 14.07
C ALA A 71 20.37 -32.47 13.43
N GLY A 72 21.26 -31.47 13.37
CA GLY A 72 22.57 -31.62 12.70
C GLY A 72 23.75 -31.19 13.57
N GLY A 73 24.47 -32.16 14.12
CA GLY A 73 25.81 -31.96 14.68
C GLY A 73 26.85 -31.69 13.59
N ASP A 74 27.91 -30.99 13.98
CA ASP A 74 29.20 -30.74 13.29
C ASP A 74 29.30 -31.06 11.80
N GLY A 75 29.29 -30.01 10.98
CA GLY A 75 29.73 -30.04 9.59
C GLY A 75 29.68 -28.65 8.97
N ASP A 76 30.82 -28.12 8.57
CA ASP A 76 30.99 -26.82 7.89
C ASP A 76 30.13 -26.77 6.61
N PRO A 77 29.12 -25.89 6.48
CA PRO A 77 28.31 -25.83 5.28
C PRO A 77 28.96 -24.88 4.28
N GLU A 78 29.65 -25.46 3.29
CA GLU A 78 29.97 -24.80 2.03
C GLU A 78 28.69 -24.15 1.46
N MET A 79 28.68 -22.81 1.38
CA MET A 79 27.58 -22.04 0.80
C MET A 79 27.48 -22.34 -0.70
N SER A 80 26.72 -23.38 -1.04
CA SER A 80 26.25 -23.58 -2.40
C SER A 80 25.25 -22.46 -2.74
N PRO A 81 25.42 -21.71 -3.85
CA PRO A 81 24.53 -20.62 -4.19
C PRO A 81 23.14 -21.21 -4.46
N ARG A 82 22.17 -20.93 -3.58
CA ARG A 82 20.78 -21.31 -3.81
C ARG A 82 20.33 -20.66 -5.11
N GLU A 83 20.05 -21.51 -6.09
CA GLU A 83 19.59 -21.11 -7.41
C GLU A 83 18.35 -20.22 -7.26
N SER A 84 18.46 -19.00 -7.77
CA SER A 84 17.42 -17.98 -7.72
C SER A 84 16.27 -18.40 -8.63
N ASN A 85 15.28 -19.10 -8.09
CA ASN A 85 14.10 -19.45 -8.86
C ASN A 85 13.11 -18.28 -8.85
N GLY A 86 13.17 -17.45 -9.90
CA GLY A 86 12.27 -16.31 -10.03
C GLY A 86 12.56 -15.36 -11.19
N THR A 87 12.84 -15.88 -12.39
CA THR A 87 12.78 -15.05 -13.61
C THR A 87 11.34 -15.08 -14.14
N LEU A 88 10.56 -14.03 -13.93
CA LEU A 88 9.39 -13.75 -14.76
C LEU A 88 9.88 -13.06 -16.04
N ALA A 89 10.00 -13.85 -17.11
CA ALA A 89 10.12 -13.32 -18.46
C ALA A 89 8.84 -12.56 -18.85
N SER A 90 9.03 -11.52 -19.66
CA SER A 90 8.03 -10.55 -20.15
C SER A 90 6.82 -11.15 -20.85
#